data_AF-C3ZVJ2-F1
#
_entry.id   AF-C3ZVJ2-F1
#
_cell.length_a   1.000
_cell.length_b   1.000
_cell.length_c   1.000
_cell.angle_alpha   90.00
_cell.angle_beta   90.00
_cell.angle_gamma   90.00
#
_symmetry.space_group_name_H-M   'P 1'
#
loop_
_entity.id
_entity.type
_entity.pdbx_description
1 polymer ?
#
loop_
_entity_poly.entity_id
_entity_poly.type
_entity_poly.pdbx_seq_one_letter_code
_entity_poly.pdbx_strand_id
1 'polypeptide(L)' 'DVDECAAGTHNCHDDATCTNTDGGFTCACTAGYTGDGVTCTGRNIRLYIQ' A
#
# COMPACT_ATOMS: atom_id res chain seq x y z
N ASP A 1 -21.01 -0.01 -5.79
CA ASP A 1 -19.65 -0.39 -5.38
C ASP A 1 -19.56 -0.24 -3.86
N VAL A 2 -18.76 -1.08 -3.19
CA VAL A 2 -18.50 -0.98 -1.74
C VAL A 2 -17.12 -0.41 -1.57
N ASP A 3 -16.93 0.60 -0.71
CA ASP A 3 -15.61 1.15 -0.47
C ASP A 3 -14.83 0.23 0.49
N GLU A 4 -14.01 -0.68 -0.06
CA GLU A 4 -13.23 -1.61 0.77
C GLU A 4 -12.14 -0.91 1.59
N CYS A 5 -11.71 0.29 1.16
CA CYS A 5 -10.76 1.12 1.90
C CYS A 5 -11.41 1.70 3.17
N ALA A 6 -12.63 2.25 3.06
CA ALA A 6 -13.37 2.77 4.21
C ALA A 6 -13.91 1.65 5.10
N ALA A 7 -14.28 0.50 4.53
CA ALA A 7 -14.75 -0.66 5.29
C ALA A 7 -13.62 -1.46 5.96
N GLY A 8 -12.36 -1.23 5.55
CA GLY A 8 -11.20 -1.97 6.05
C GLY A 8 -11.19 -3.45 5.64
N THR A 9 -11.83 -3.79 4.52
CA THR A 9 -11.93 -5.16 4.00
C THR A 9 -10.90 -5.47 2.91
N HIS A 10 -10.07 -4.50 2.53
CA HIS A 10 -8.96 -4.69 1.60
C HIS A 10 -7.82 -5.51 2.21
N ASN A 11 -6.91 -5.97 1.36
CA ASN A 11 -5.69 -6.69 1.76
C ASN A 11 -4.40 -5.95 1.41
N CYS A 12 -4.46 -4.63 1.14
CA CYS A 12 -3.26 -3.81 0.98
C CYS A 12 -2.29 -3.97 2.16
N HIS A 13 -1.00 -3.92 1.87
CA HIS A 13 0.05 -3.92 2.87
C HIS A 13 -0.06 -2.69 3.79
N ASP A 14 0.41 -2.79 5.04
CA ASP A 14 0.40 -1.68 6.01
C ASP A 14 1.20 -0.46 5.51
N ASP A 15 2.26 -0.71 4.74
CA ASP A 15 3.07 0.31 4.05
C ASP A 15 2.57 0.63 2.62
N ALA A 16 1.29 0.43 2.33
CA ALA A 16 0.63 0.77 1.07
C ALA A 16 -0.60 1.67 1.28
N THR A 17 -0.98 2.39 0.23
CA THR A 17 -2.21 3.19 0.16
C THR A 17 -3.27 2.40 -0.57
N CYS A 18 -4.46 2.26 0.04
CA CYS A 18 -5.67 1.76 -0.61
C CYS A 18 -6.37 2.87 -1.38
N THR A 19 -6.81 2.61 -2.61
CA THR A 19 -7.66 3.51 -3.41
C THR A 19 -8.87 2.74 -3.91
N ASN A 20 -10.07 3.20 -3.53
CA ASN A 20 -11.32 2.61 -4.00
C ASN A 20 -11.55 2.91 -5.48
N THR A 21 -12.14 1.95 -6.21
CA THR A 21 -12.44 2.05 -7.64
C THR A 21 -13.81 1.45 -7.92
N ASP A 22 -14.44 1.82 -9.04
CA ASP A 22 -15.71 1.18 -9.41
C ASP A 22 -15.49 -0.33 -9.66
N GLY A 23 -15.99 -1.17 -8.75
CA GLY A 23 -15.91 -2.63 -8.83
C GLY A 23 -14.78 -3.27 -8.02
N GLY A 24 -14.10 -2.53 -7.15
CA GLY A 24 -13.09 -3.05 -6.23
C GLY A 24 -12.09 -1.98 -5.78
N PHE A 25 -10.85 -2.37 -5.51
CA PHE A 25 -9.82 -1.45 -5.02
C PHE A 25 -8.45 -1.71 -5.66
N THR A 26 -7.56 -0.73 -5.52
CA THR A 26 -6.13 -0.86 -5.86
C THR A 26 -5.27 -0.54 -4.65
N CYS A 27 -4.11 -1.21 -4.56
CA CYS A 27 -3.09 -0.96 -3.55
C CYS A 27 -1.83 -0.44 -4.23
N ALA A 28 -1.21 0.58 -3.64
CA ALA A 28 0.09 1.08 -4.10
C ALA A 28 1.04 1.26 -2.93
N CYS A 29 2.24 0.69 -3.00
CA CYS A 29 3.25 0.87 -1.96
C CYS A 29 3.56 2.36 -1.75
N THR A 30 3.73 2.76 -0.49
CA THR A 30 4.11 4.12 -0.13
C THR A 30 5.55 4.43 -0.55
N ALA A 31 5.89 5.71 -0.61
CA ALA A 31 7.21 6.16 -1.05
C ALA A 31 8.35 5.50 -0.24
N GLY A 32 9.34 4.94 -0.95
CA GLY A 32 10.47 4.23 -0.35
C GLY A 32 10.29 2.71 -0.26
N TYR A 33 9.09 2.20 -0.56
CA TYR A 33 8.80 0.79 -0.67
C TYR A 33 8.55 0.40 -2.13
N THR A 34 8.77 -0.88 -2.43
CA THR A 34 8.53 -1.45 -3.76
C THR A 34 7.75 -2.76 -3.65
N GLY A 35 6.86 -3.02 -4.60
CA GLY A 35 6.02 -4.21 -4.62
C GLY A 35 4.71 -3.99 -5.36
N ASP A 36 3.75 -4.89 -5.16
CA ASP A 36 2.44 -4.88 -5.82
C ASP A 36 1.33 -4.19 -4.99
N GLY A 37 1.68 -3.64 -3.83
CA GLY A 37 0.76 -2.97 -2.92
C GLY A 37 0.09 -3.92 -1.91
N VAL A 38 0.03 -5.22 -2.16
CA VAL A 38 -0.37 -6.25 -1.18
C VAL A 38 0.86 -6.74 -0.41
N THR A 39 1.99 -6.82 -1.10
CA THR A 39 3.32 -7.04 -0.53
C THR A 39 4.17 -5.82 -0.86
N CYS A 40 4.67 -5.14 0.16
CA CYS A 40 5.62 -4.04 -0.01
C CYS A 40 6.91 -4.37 0.72
N THR A 41 8.04 -4.25 0.03
CA THR A 41 9.36 -4.50 0.57
C THR A 41 10.25 -3.27 0.40
N GLY A 42 11.04 -3.01 1.43
CA GLY A 42 12.02 -1.92 1.45
C GLY A 42 11.63 -0.78 2.36
N ARG A 43 12.46 -0.53 3.37
CA ARG A 43 12.58 0.78 4.01
C ARG A 43 14.01 0.95 4.47
N ASN A 44 14.96 0.89 3.53
CA ASN A 44 16.35 1.20 3.86
C ASN A 44 16.60 2.70 3.75
N ILE A 45 15.87 3.51 4.52
CA ILE A 45 16.18 4.95 4.67
C ILE A 45 17.38 5.19 5.60
N ARG A 46 18.15 4.14 5.88
CA ARG A 46 19.44 4.19 6.56
C ARG A 46 20.57 3.79 5.62
N LEU A 47 20.76 4.53 4.52
CA LEU A 47 22.14 4.88 4.17
C LEU A 47 22.57 5.92 5.22
N TYR A 48 23.11 5.39 6.31
CA TYR A 48 23.80 6.09 7.38
C TYR A 48 24.72 7.15 6.73
N ILE A 49 24.35 8.43 6.82
CA ILE A 49 25.37 9.48 6.86
C ILE A 49 26.13 9.25 8.17
N GLN A 50 27.24 8.53 8.07
CA GLN A 50 28.34 8.56 9.01
C GLN A 50 29.31 9.65 8.53
#